data_AF-A0A7V1M2H5-F1
#
_entry.id   AF-A0A7V1M2H5-F1
#
_cell.length_a   1.000
_cell.length_b   1.000
_cell.length_c   1.000
_cell.angle_alpha   90.00
_cell.angle_beta   90.00
_cell.angle_gamma   90.00
#
_symmetry.space_group_name_H-M   'P 1'
#
loop_
_entity.id
_entity.type
_entity.pdbx_description
1 polymer ?
#
loop_
_entity_poly.entity_id
_entity_poly.type
_entity_poly.pdbx_seq_one_letter_code
_entity_poly.pdbx_strand_id
1 'polypeptide(L)'
;MPSEVRIISTKELENMHTGSLMSRRKNLLACEQSFEVSDRYGSEKEPIPEETGYIEFKNSVAWQKAYKELKSVLSTREHYGENK
;
A
#
# COMPACT_ATOMS: atom_id res chain seq x y z
N MET A 1 -12.08 2.21 -10.67
CA MET A 1 -11.16 3.34 -10.42
C MET A 1 -9.86 2.77 -9.89
N PRO A 2 -8.70 3.20 -10.42
CA PRO A 2 -7.41 2.87 -9.81
C PRO A 2 -7.43 3.26 -8.34
N SER A 3 -7.00 2.35 -7.48
CA SER A 3 -6.89 2.62 -6.05
C SER A 3 -5.52 3.22 -5.78
N GLU A 4 -5.48 4.53 -5.53
CA GLU A 4 -4.28 5.23 -5.11
C GLU A 4 -4.12 5.13 -3.59
N VAL A 5 -2.91 4.82 -3.13
CA VAL A 5 -2.63 4.64 -1.71
C VAL A 5 -1.52 5.59 -1.28
N ARG A 6 -1.84 6.53 -0.38
CA ARG A 6 -0.85 7.47 0.17
C ARG A 6 0.33 6.73 0.81
N ILE A 7 1.55 7.18 0.54
CA ILE A 7 2.77 6.74 1.22
C ILE A 7 2.73 7.25 2.66
N ILE A 8 2.91 6.34 3.61
CA ILE A 8 2.98 6.63 5.04
C ILE A 8 4.14 5.85 5.64
N SER A 9 4.67 6.34 6.76
CA SER A 9 5.75 5.69 7.48
C SER A 9 5.27 4.49 8.30
N THR A 10 6.17 3.57 8.64
CA THR A 10 5.89 2.48 9.59
C THR A 10 5.37 2.99 10.93
N LYS A 11 5.94 4.08 11.45
CA LYS A 11 5.47 4.71 12.69
C LYS A 11 4.02 5.19 12.58
N GLU A 12 3.62 5.69 11.42
CA GLU A 12 2.22 6.08 11.18
C GLU A 12 1.31 4.84 11.13
N LEU A 13 1.75 3.77 10.45
CA LEU A 13 1.03 2.48 10.43
C LEU A 13 0.79 1.91 11.83
N GLU A 14 1.81 1.95 12.70
CA GLU A 14 1.71 1.45 14.08
C GLU A 14 0.65 2.19 14.91
N ASN A 15 0.40 3.46 14.60
CA ASN A 15 -0.60 4.29 15.29
C ASN A 15 -2.01 4.20 14.66
N MET A 16 -2.16 3.64 13.46
CA MET A 16 -3.46 3.49 12.81
C MET A 16 -4.34 2.47 13.53
N HIS A 17 -5.65 2.67 13.56
CA HIS A 17 -6.58 1.64 14.04
C HIS A 17 -6.55 0.40 13.13
N THR A 18 -6.78 -0.80 13.67
CA THR A 18 -6.72 -2.07 12.91
C THR A 18 -7.70 -2.07 11.72
N GLY A 19 -8.90 -1.49 11.88
CA GLY A 19 -9.83 -1.30 10.78
C GLY A 19 -9.25 -0.47 9.62
N SER A 20 -8.49 0.59 9.93
CA SER A 20 -7.82 1.43 8.93
C SER A 20 -6.67 0.69 8.24
N LEU A 21 -5.95 -0.18 8.96
CA LEU A 21 -4.93 -1.05 8.36
C LEU A 21 -5.55 -2.08 7.39
N MET A 22 -6.70 -2.66 7.75
CA MET A 22 -7.43 -3.58 6.87
C MET A 22 -7.95 -2.88 5.62
N SER A 23 -8.51 -1.67 5.75
CA SER A 23 -8.90 -0.83 4.62
C SER A 23 -7.69 -0.48 3.73
N ARG A 24 -6.55 -0.11 4.33
CA ARG A 24 -5.32 0.14 3.58
C ARG A 24 -4.84 -1.10 2.82
N ARG A 25 -4.91 -2.29 3.44
CA ARG A 25 -4.57 -3.57 2.77
C ARG A 25 -5.44 -3.79 1.55
N LYS A 26 -6.76 -3.59 1.69
CA LYS A 26 -7.71 -3.70 0.58
C LYS A 26 -7.34 -2.76 -0.56
N ASN A 27 -7.01 -1.50 -0.26
CA ASN A 27 -6.65 -0.51 -1.28
C ASN A 27 -5.33 -0.87 -1.98
N LEU A 28 -4.31 -1.33 -1.24
CA LEU A 28 -3.06 -1.81 -1.84
C LEU A 28 -3.31 -3.00 -2.77
N LEU A 29 -4.19 -3.94 -2.41
CA LEU A 29 -4.55 -5.06 -3.28
C LEU A 29 -5.39 -4.65 -4.50
N ALA A 30 -6.00 -3.46 -4.47
CA ALA A 30 -6.77 -2.89 -5.56
C ALA A 30 -5.95 -1.96 -6.48
N CYS A 31 -4.68 -1.66 -6.14
CA CYS A 31 -3.75 -1.02 -7.06
C CYS A 31 -3.63 -1.80 -8.38
N GLU A 32 -3.29 -1.09 -9.46
CA GLU A 32 -3.09 -1.69 -10.78
C GLU A 32 -1.82 -2.56 -10.80
N GLN A 33 -1.68 -3.44 -11.80
CA GLN A 33 -0.55 -4.38 -11.84
C GLN A 33 0.76 -3.66 -12.17
N SER A 34 0.76 -2.87 -13.24
CA SER A 34 1.89 -2.05 -13.69
C SER A 34 1.41 -0.90 -14.57
N PHE A 35 2.23 0.12 -14.73
CA PHE A 35 1.94 1.24 -15.62
C PHE A 35 1.77 0.78 -17.09
N GLU A 36 2.57 -0.19 -17.53
CA GLU A 36 2.59 -0.71 -18.90
C GLU A 36 1.28 -1.36 -19.37
N VAL A 37 0.47 -1.85 -18.43
CA VAL A 37 -0.84 -2.46 -18.72
C VAL A 37 -2.01 -1.58 -18.32
N SER A 38 -1.73 -0.35 -17.88
CA SER A 38 -2.75 0.63 -17.51
C SER A 38 -3.26 1.38 -18.73
N ASP A 39 -4.46 1.95 -18.62
CA ASP A 39 -5.05 2.81 -19.65
C ASP A 39 -4.24 4.11 -19.88
N ARG A 40 -3.27 4.42 -19.01
CA ARG A 40 -2.42 5.61 -19.06
C ARG A 40 -1.11 5.40 -19.83
N TYR A 41 -0.84 4.16 -20.23
CA TYR A 41 0.38 3.83 -20.97
C TYR A 41 0.43 4.58 -22.30
N GLY A 42 1.52 5.32 -22.55
CA GLY A 42 1.73 6.07 -23.79
C GLY A 42 1.03 7.43 -23.87
N SER A 43 0.12 7.76 -22.95
CA SER A 43 -0.52 9.08 -22.86
C SER A 43 0.10 9.98 -21.78
N GLU A 44 0.70 9.38 -20.75
CA GLU A 44 1.29 10.08 -19.61
C GLU A 44 2.66 9.50 -19.23
N LYS A 45 3.38 10.20 -18.35
CA LYS A 45 4.59 9.66 -17.70
C LYS A 45 4.15 8.74 -16.55
N GLU A 46 4.85 7.62 -16.37
CA GLU A 46 4.66 6.77 -15.20
C GLU A 46 4.82 7.61 -13.90
N PRO A 47 3.81 7.59 -13.01
CA PRO A 47 3.87 8.37 -11.78
C PRO A 47 4.95 7.80 -10.87
N ILE A 48 5.82 8.70 -10.39
CA ILE A 48 6.88 8.36 -9.44
C ILE A 48 6.30 8.53 -8.03
N PRO A 49 6.24 7.45 -7.22
CA PRO A 49 5.63 7.52 -5.88
C PRO A 49 6.26 8.58 -4.98
N GLU A 50 7.57 8.83 -5.10
CA GLU A 50 8.31 9.84 -4.34
C GLU A 50 7.94 11.28 -4.72
N GLU A 51 7.51 11.50 -5.97
CA GLU A 51 7.07 12.82 -6.45
C GLU A 51 5.59 13.06 -6.13
N THR A 52 4.76 12.02 -6.29
CA THR A 52 3.30 12.11 -6.13
C THR A 52 2.84 11.95 -4.68
N GLY A 53 3.59 11.19 -3.86
CA GLY A 53 3.20 10.78 -2.52
C GLY A 53 2.20 9.61 -2.49
N TYR A 54 1.90 9.00 -3.64
CA TYR A 54 0.92 7.91 -3.76
C TYR A 54 1.51 6.68 -4.45
N ILE A 55 0.93 5.53 -4.10
CA ILE A 55 1.23 4.22 -4.69
C ILE A 55 0.04 3.82 -5.54
N GLU A 56 0.28 3.58 -6.82
CA GLU A 56 -0.77 3.26 -7.80
C GLU A 56 -0.59 1.86 -8.40
N PHE A 57 0.66 1.37 -8.46
CA PHE A 57 1.01 0.13 -9.14
C PHE A 57 1.71 -0.88 -8.23
N LYS A 58 1.34 -2.16 -8.35
CA LYS A 58 1.84 -3.29 -7.56
C LYS A 58 3.27 -3.68 -7.88
N ASN A 59 3.71 -3.46 -9.12
CA ASN A 59 5.09 -3.72 -9.54
C ASN A 59 6.09 -2.71 -8.95
N SER A 60 5.64 -1.61 -8.35
CA SER A 60 6.52 -0.60 -7.78
C SER A 60 7.21 -1.07 -6.50
N VAL A 61 8.45 -0.60 -6.28
CA VAL A 61 9.20 -0.84 -5.04
C VAL A 61 8.46 -0.25 -3.84
N ALA A 62 7.81 0.91 -4.02
CA ALA A 62 7.01 1.55 -2.99
C ALA A 62 5.84 0.64 -2.53
N TRP A 63 5.15 -0.02 -3.46
CA TRP A 63 4.09 -0.96 -3.14
C TRP A 63 4.60 -2.17 -2.35
N GLN A 64 5.69 -2.78 -2.81
CA GLN A 64 6.29 -3.94 -2.13
C GLN A 64 6.68 -3.61 -0.69
N LYS A 65 7.32 -2.45 -0.49
CA LYS A 65 7.69 -1.93 0.83
C LYS A 65 6.45 -1.69 1.69
N ALA A 66 5.47 -0.94 1.20
CA ALA A 66 4.27 -0.60 1.94
C ALA A 66 3.46 -1.84 2.33
N TYR A 67 3.34 -2.83 1.43
CA TYR A 67 2.64 -4.08 1.71
C TYR A 67 3.36 -4.93 2.75
N LYS A 68 4.70 -4.99 2.69
CA LYS A 68 5.52 -5.69 3.68
C LYS A 68 5.41 -5.06 5.07
N GLU A 69 5.54 -3.73 5.17
CA GLU A 69 5.42 -2.99 6.43
C GLU A 69 4.02 -3.16 7.04
N LEU A 70 2.96 -3.03 6.24
CA LEU A 70 1.59 -3.24 6.68
C LEU A 70 1.37 -4.64 7.24
N LYS A 71 1.85 -5.67 6.52
CA LYS A 71 1.78 -7.06 7.02
C LYS A 71 2.52 -7.24 8.34
N SER A 72 3.69 -6.62 8.48
CA SER A 72 4.46 -6.67 9.72
C SER A 72 3.66 -6.11 10.89
N VAL A 73 3.07 -4.91 10.72
CA VAL A 73 2.26 -4.27 11.77
C VAL A 73 0.98 -5.04 12.07
N LEU A 74 0.33 -5.66 11.07
CA LEU A 74 -0.84 -6.51 11.32
C LEU A 74 -0.46 -7.76 12.11
N SER A 75 0.64 -8.41 11.75
CA SER A 75 1.10 -9.63 12.45
C SER A 75 1.41 -9.38 13.93
N THR A 76 2.00 -8.23 14.29
CA THR A 76 2.25 -7.91 15.70
C THR A 76 0.96 -7.71 16.50
N ARG A 77 -0.14 -7.33 15.85
CA ARG A 77 -1.45 -7.12 16.49
C ARG A 77 -2.25 -8.40 16.64
N GLU A 78 -2.19 -9.28 15.63
CA GLU A 78 -2.85 -10.58 15.67
C GLU A 78 -2.25 -11.46 16.79
N HIS A 79 -0.96 -11.32 17.08
CA HIS A 79 -0.27 -12.10 18.12
C HIS A 79 -0.63 -11.72 19.57
N TYR A 80 -1.34 -10.61 19.81
CA TYR A 80 -1.90 -10.32 21.15
C TYR A 80 -3.16 -11.16 21.48
N GLY A 81 -3.59 -12.05 20.57
CA GLY A 81 -4.71 -12.99 20.78
C GLY A 81 -4.32 -14.43 21.12
N GLU A 82 -3.04 -14.81 21.04
CA GLU A 82 -2.56 -16.18 21.32
C GLU A 82 -1.51 -16.22 22.44
N ASN A 83 -1.88 -15.72 23.62
CA ASN A 83 -1.25 -16.16 24.87
C ASN A 83 -2.35 -16.34 25.92
N LYS A 84 -2.90 -17.55 25.96
CA LYS A 84 -3.70 -18.06 27.06
C LYS A 84 -3.05 -19.32 27.59
#